data_AF-A0A1G6PYQ0-F1
#
_entry.id   AF-A0A1G6PYQ0-F1
#
_cell.length_a   1.000
_cell.length_b   1.000
_cell.length_c   1.000
_cell.angle_alpha   90.00
_cell.angle_beta   90.00
_cell.angle_gamma   90.00
#
_symmetry.space_group_name_H-M   'P 1'
#
loop_
_entity.id
_entity.type
_entity.pdbx_description
1 polymer ?
#
loop_
_entity_poly.entity_id
_entity_poly.type
_entity_poly.pdbx_seq_one_letter_code
_entity_poly.pdbx_strand_id
1 'polypeptide(L)'
;MTPNPARDIAVFITAGQFVGLKKYSATSEETKVVAQVAIDFAHLLRKPDSRVHRYTFAEVADLIEQSCRGRWDAHCEQIISELRALHERQLEVIAAQAAQTQH
;
A
#
# COMPACT_ATOMS: atom_id res chain seq x y z
N MET A 1 5.16 18.23 -15.75
CA MET A 1 5.06 17.01 -14.91
C MET A 1 3.68 16.44 -15.11
N THR A 2 3.56 15.30 -15.78
CA THR A 2 2.30 14.56 -15.85
C THR A 2 2.05 13.91 -14.48
N PRO A 3 0.88 14.12 -13.85
CA PRO A 3 0.52 13.39 -12.65
C PRO A 3 0.49 11.90 -12.98
N ASN A 4 1.25 11.09 -12.23
CA ASN A 4 1.16 9.65 -12.33
C ASN A 4 0.00 9.20 -11.43
N PRO A 5 -1.13 8.73 -11.97
CA PRO A 5 -2.30 8.36 -11.17
C PRO A 5 -2.01 7.21 -10.20
N ALA A 6 -1.01 6.36 -10.47
CA ALA A 6 -0.56 5.33 -9.52
C ALA A 6 0.12 5.91 -8.27
N ARG A 7 0.60 7.17 -8.32
CA ARG A 7 1.17 7.87 -7.15
C ARG A 7 0.15 8.63 -6.31
N ASP A 8 -1.09 8.74 -6.78
CA ASP A 8 -2.17 9.39 -6.03
C ASP A 8 -2.80 8.46 -4.99
N ILE A 9 -2.55 7.16 -5.06
CA ILE A 9 -3.02 6.16 -4.09
C ILE A 9 -1.82 5.53 -3.39
N ALA A 10 -1.22 6.30 -2.48
CA ALA A 10 -0.07 5.87 -1.69
C ALA A 10 -0.48 5.55 -0.25
N VAL A 11 0.15 4.55 0.34
CA VAL A 11 0.24 4.39 1.79
C VAL A 11 1.28 5.40 2.27
N PHE A 12 0.88 6.31 3.16
CA PHE A 12 1.76 7.33 3.72
C PHE A 12 2.12 6.96 5.15
N ILE A 13 3.42 6.78 5.41
CA ILE A 13 3.90 6.40 6.74
C ILE A 13 5.00 7.38 7.13
N THR A 14 4.75 8.15 8.19
CA THR A 14 5.76 8.93 8.90
C THR A 14 5.95 8.32 10.27
N ALA A 15 7.19 8.20 10.75
CA ALA A 15 7.59 7.87 12.12
C ALA A 15 6.45 7.70 13.17
N GLY A 16 5.78 6.53 13.20
CA GLY A 16 4.75 6.22 14.20
C GLY A 16 3.37 6.87 14.00
N GLN A 17 3.11 7.53 12.86
CA GLN A 17 1.83 8.12 12.50
C GLN A 17 1.42 7.67 11.09
N PHE A 18 0.28 7.01 11.02
CA PHE A 18 -0.39 6.63 9.78
C PHE A 18 -0.94 7.90 9.11
N VAL A 19 -0.41 8.33 7.96
CA VAL A 19 -0.82 9.59 7.32
C VAL A 19 -1.78 9.31 6.15
N GLY A 20 -2.82 8.53 6.44
CA GLY A 20 -4.00 8.39 5.58
C GLY A 20 -3.76 7.78 4.18
N LEU A 21 -4.86 7.65 3.45
CA LEU A 21 -4.93 7.23 2.05
C LEU A 21 -5.41 8.44 1.25
N LYS A 22 -4.63 8.91 0.27
CA LYS A 22 -5.11 10.00 -0.59
C LYS A 22 -6.07 9.38 -1.63
N LYS A 23 -7.33 9.82 -1.62
CA LYS A 23 -8.39 9.47 -2.60
C LYS A 23 -8.63 7.95 -2.84
N TYR A 24 -8.78 7.17 -1.78
CA TYR A 24 -9.28 5.80 -1.91
C TYR A 24 -10.60 5.65 -1.16
N SER A 25 -11.70 5.37 -1.87
CA SER A 25 -12.93 4.86 -1.25
C SER A 25 -12.69 3.38 -0.91
N ALA A 26 -11.97 3.16 0.19
CA ALA A 26 -11.70 1.81 0.68
C ALA A 26 -12.99 1.13 1.10
N THR A 27 -13.17 -0.14 0.73
CA THR A 27 -14.16 -0.98 1.40
C THR A 27 -13.70 -1.28 2.83
N SER A 28 -14.63 -1.71 3.69
CA SER A 28 -14.33 -2.07 5.09
C SER A 28 -13.26 -3.16 5.20
N GLU A 29 -13.26 -4.12 4.28
CA GLU A 29 -12.29 -5.22 4.26
C GLU A 29 -10.88 -4.73 3.93
N GLU A 30 -10.75 -3.84 2.95
CA GLU A 30 -9.45 -3.31 2.53
C GLU A 30 -8.85 -2.42 3.60
N THR A 31 -9.69 -1.70 4.34
CA THR A 31 -9.26 -0.93 5.52
C THR A 31 -8.67 -1.84 6.60
N LYS A 32 -9.23 -3.04 6.81
CA LYS A 32 -8.69 -4.01 7.78
C LYS A 32 -7.30 -4.50 7.38
N VAL A 33 -7.10 -4.85 6.11
CA VAL A 33 -5.79 -5.28 5.60
C VAL A 33 -4.75 -4.18 5.82
N VAL A 34 -5.09 -2.95 5.44
CA VAL A 34 -4.21 -1.78 5.60
C VAL A 34 -3.90 -1.51 7.08
N ALA A 35 -4.88 -1.64 7.97
CA ALA A 35 -4.67 -1.50 9.40
C ALA A 35 -3.77 -2.62 9.97
N GLN A 36 -3.95 -3.86 9.53
CA GLN A 36 -3.11 -4.99 9.96
C GLN A 36 -1.66 -4.79 9.54
N VAL A 37 -1.43 -4.33 8.31
CA VAL A 37 -0.09 -3.96 7.81
C VAL A 37 0.53 -2.84 8.65
N ALA A 38 -0.27 -1.87 9.08
CA ALA A 38 0.19 -0.80 9.97
C ALA A 38 0.64 -1.34 11.34
N ILE A 39 -0.10 -2.30 11.90
CA ILE A 39 0.20 -2.87 13.22
C ILE A 39 1.45 -3.75 13.15
N ASP A 40 1.53 -4.62 12.15
CA ASP A 40 2.54 -5.67 12.11
C ASP A 40 3.84 -5.22 11.43
N PHE A 41 3.73 -4.38 10.40
CA PHE A 41 4.83 -4.12 9.46
C PHE A 41 5.22 -2.64 9.32
N ALA A 42 4.59 -1.70 10.06
CA ALA A 42 4.95 -0.28 9.98
C ALA A 42 6.43 0.00 10.32
N HIS A 43 7.07 -0.86 11.11
CA HIS A 43 8.48 -0.76 11.42
C HIS A 43 9.39 -0.89 10.17
N LEU A 44 8.98 -1.68 9.17
CA LEU A 44 9.70 -1.83 7.89
C LEU A 44 9.64 -0.56 7.03
N LEU A 45 8.61 0.26 7.26
CA LEU A 45 8.29 1.44 6.47
C LEU A 45 8.91 2.70 7.08
N ARG A 46 9.47 2.58 8.29
CA ARG A 46 10.15 3.67 9.00
C ARG A 46 11.49 3.98 8.35
N LYS A 47 11.68 5.24 7.94
CA LYS A 47 12.98 5.78 7.53
C LYS A 47 13.53 6.69 8.64
N PRO A 48 14.86 6.84 8.75
CA PRO A 48 15.49 7.69 9.76
C PRO A 48 15.37 9.20 9.45
N ASP A 49 14.84 9.56 8.28
CA ASP A 49 14.61 10.95 7.90
C ASP A 49 13.20 11.44 8.30
N SER A 50 13.02 12.75 8.38
CA SER A 50 11.73 13.38 8.70
C SER A 50 10.81 13.55 7.48
N ARG A 51 11.10 12.88 6.35
CA ARG A 51 10.34 13.05 5.11
C ARG A 51 9.17 12.09 5.08
N VAL A 52 8.13 12.51 4.37
CA VAL A 52 6.99 11.63 4.05
C VAL A 52 7.41 10.72 2.89
N HIS A 53 7.42 9.42 3.15
CA HIS A 53 7.64 8.41 2.12
C HIS A 53 6.29 7.89 1.63
N ARG A 54 6.21 7.63 0.32
CA ARG A 54 5.03 7.09 -0.34
C ARG A 54 5.38 5.70 -0.84
N TYR A 55 4.56 4.72 -0.49
CA TYR A 55 4.68 3.36 -0.99
C TYR A 55 3.36 2.93 -1.63
N THR A 56 3.47 2.23 -2.75
CA THR A 56 2.40 1.43 -3.33
C THR A 56 2.20 0.15 -2.50
N PHE A 57 1.04 -0.50 -2.62
CA PHE A 57 0.81 -1.77 -1.94
C PHE A 57 1.78 -2.87 -2.39
N ALA A 58 2.18 -2.89 -3.66
CA ALA A 58 3.21 -3.82 -4.15
C ALA A 58 4.57 -3.59 -3.50
N GLU A 59 5.03 -2.34 -3.37
CA GLU A 59 6.30 -2.04 -2.67
C GLU A 59 6.26 -2.43 -1.20
N VAL A 60 5.11 -2.27 -0.53
CA VAL A 60 4.93 -2.73 0.86
C VAL A 60 5.00 -4.26 0.92
N ALA A 61 4.33 -4.96 0.00
CA ALA A 61 4.37 -6.42 -0.09
C ALA A 61 5.80 -6.93 -0.29
N ASP A 62 6.59 -6.30 -1.16
CA ASP A 62 7.98 -6.67 -1.41
C ASP A 62 8.88 -6.48 -0.17
N LEU A 63 8.63 -5.42 0.62
CA LEU A 63 9.35 -5.19 1.89
C LEU A 63 9.01 -6.26 2.94
N ILE A 64 7.73 -6.61 3.06
CA ILE A 64 7.28 -7.68 3.97
C ILE A 64 7.88 -9.01 3.54
N GLU A 65 7.81 -9.33 2.24
CA GLU A 65 8.37 -10.55 1.68
C GLU A 65 9.86 -10.69 2.02
N GLN A 66 10.65 -9.63 1.81
CA GLN A 66 12.07 -9.61 2.15
C GLN A 66 12.31 -9.82 3.65
N SER A 67 11.50 -9.20 4.50
CA SER A 67 11.59 -9.34 5.96
C SER A 67 11.23 -10.75 6.44
N CYS A 68 10.27 -11.42 5.78
CA CYS A 68 9.81 -12.75 6.17
C CYS A 68 10.68 -13.89 5.62
N ARG A 69 11.64 -13.66 4.71
CA ARG A 69 12.50 -14.72 4.13
C ARG A 69 13.23 -15.60 5.15
N GLY A 70 13.58 -15.06 6.31
CA GLY A 70 14.23 -15.82 7.39
C GLY A 70 13.29 -16.61 8.29
N ARG A 71 12.00 -16.25 8.31
CA ARG A 71 10.94 -16.87 9.12
C ARG A 71 9.62 -16.71 8.37
N TRP A 72 9.48 -17.48 7.29
CA TRP A 72 8.26 -17.46 6.48
C TRP A 72 7.13 -18.12 7.27
N ASP A 73 6.01 -17.43 7.42
CA ASP A 73 4.81 -17.97 8.04
C ASP A 73 3.56 -17.67 7.20
N ALA A 74 2.46 -18.35 7.53
CA ALA A 74 1.19 -18.21 6.83
C ALA A 74 0.61 -16.78 6.91
N HIS A 75 0.98 -16.03 7.96
CA HIS A 75 0.53 -14.65 8.15
C HIS A 75 1.21 -13.70 7.17
N CYS A 76 2.53 -13.81 7.01
CA CYS A 76 3.27 -13.09 5.98
C CYS A 76 2.71 -13.38 4.58
N GLU A 77 2.48 -14.65 4.26
CA GLU A 77 1.95 -15.07 2.96
C GLU A 77 0.55 -14.47 2.68
N GLN A 78 -0.34 -14.52 3.67
CA GLN A 78 -1.68 -13.94 3.56
C GLN A 78 -1.61 -12.43 3.29
N ILE A 79 -0.84 -11.69 4.11
CA ILE A 79 -0.76 -10.23 3.99
C ILE A 79 -0.11 -9.80 2.66
N ILE A 80 0.94 -10.51 2.21
CA ILE A 80 1.58 -10.25 0.91
C ILE A 80 0.57 -10.46 -0.22
N SER A 81 -0.18 -11.58 -0.19
CA SER A 81 -1.21 -11.88 -1.19
C SER A 81 -2.30 -10.82 -1.23
N GLU A 82 -2.83 -10.42 -0.07
CA GLU A 82 -3.86 -9.39 0.04
C GLU A 82 -3.37 -8.02 -0.46
N LEU A 83 -2.14 -7.63 -0.15
CA LEU A 83 -1.54 -6.39 -0.64
C LEU A 83 -1.35 -6.39 -2.16
N ARG A 84 -0.91 -7.52 -2.75
CA ARG A 84 -0.77 -7.64 -4.20
C ARG A 84 -2.14 -7.57 -4.89
N ALA A 85 -3.15 -8.26 -4.36
CA ALA A 85 -4.52 -8.20 -4.88
C ALA A 85 -5.17 -6.81 -4.74
N LEU A 86 -4.86 -6.08 -3.66
CA LEU A 86 -5.24 -4.67 -3.51
C LEU A 86 -4.58 -3.80 -4.58
N HIS A 87 -3.30 -4.04 -4.86
CA HIS A 87 -2.57 -3.28 -5.87
C HIS A 87 -3.16 -3.48 -7.28
N GLU A 88 -3.47 -4.71 -7.67
CA GLU A 88 -4.08 -5.01 -8.97
C GLU A 88 -5.43 -4.31 -9.13
N ARG A 89 -6.31 -4.42 -8.12
CA ARG A 89 -7.61 -3.72 -8.11
C ARG A 89 -7.46 -2.21 -8.22
N GLN A 90 -6.44 -1.62 -7.60
CA GLN A 90 -6.15 -0.19 -7.75
C GLN A 90 -5.76 0.18 -9.19
N LEU A 91 -4.93 -0.63 -9.84
CA LEU A 91 -4.54 -0.40 -11.22
C LEU A 91 -5.75 -0.46 -12.18
N GLU A 92 -6.66 -1.41 -11.95
CA GLU A 92 -7.90 -1.52 -12.73
C GLU A 92 -8.81 -0.29 -12.57
N VAL A 93 -9.01 0.18 -11.34
CA VAL A 93 -9.81 1.39 -11.07
C VAL A 93 -9.20 2.62 -11.74
N ILE A 94 -7.88 2.77 -11.69
CA ILE A 94 -7.17 3.86 -12.35
C ILE A 94 -7.36 3.79 -13.86
N ALA A 95 -7.20 2.61 -14.47
CA ALA A 95 -7.40 2.41 -15.89
C ALA A 95 -8.83 2.75 -16.32
N ALA A 96 -9.83 2.32 -15.54
CA ALA A 96 -11.23 2.63 -15.78
C ALA A 96 -11.54 4.14 -15.69
N GLN A 97 -10.99 4.84 -14.69
CA GLN A 97 -11.15 6.29 -14.53
C GLN A 97 -10.47 7.08 -15.65
N ALA A 98 -9.28 6.65 -16.09
CA ALA A 98 -8.58 7.26 -17.20
C ALA A 98 -9.37 7.15 -18.51
N ALA A 99 -10.01 6.01 -18.77
CA ALA A 99 -10.87 5.80 -19.93
C ALA A 99 -12.12 6.70 -19.92
N GLN A 100 -12.70 6.97 -18.74
CA GLN A 100 -13.87 7.83 -18.60
C GLN A 100 -13.57 9.33 -18.74
N THR A 101 -12.33 9.75 -18.51
CA THR A 101 -11.95 11.18 -18.56
C THR A 101 -11.62 11.66 -20.00
N GLN A 102 -11.58 10.75 -20.97
CA GLN A 102 -11.32 11.04 -22.40
C GLN A 102 -12.60 11.18 -23.25
N HIS A 103 -13.78 11.09 -22.62
CA HIS A 103 -15.09 11.30 -23.21
C HIS A 103 -15.79 12.52 -22.59
#